data_AF-A0A066ZBE4-F1
#
_entry.id   AF-A0A066ZBE4-F1
#
_cell.length_a   1.000
_cell.length_b   1.000
_cell.length_c   1.000
_cell.angle_alpha   90.00
_cell.angle_beta   90.00
_cell.angle_gamma   90.00
#
_symmetry.space_group_name_H-M   'P 1'
#
loop_
_entity.id
_entity.type
_entity.pdbx_description
1 polymer ?
#
loop_
_entity_poly.entity_id
_entity_poly.type
_entity_poly.pdbx_seq_one_letter_code
_entity_poly.pdbx_strand_id
1 'polypeptide(L)'
;MRSLTEQQAAAAPAALRHRIELSADRTAPVLAAARAARATWAEAAHAALAAYLHRITGTREAVVGMHLMARTAPGTLRVPGMAVNILPLHLPVAPADSFDALLRRAAAELRDVRAHQLHRGEELRRELGLVGGDERLYGPLLNIKPFDLDLDFAGSAGHTVNLASGPVDDFSLSVAKTPDHRLLLDFEANPALYTAAELARHAERSTALLERLAAAPAAPLGELELLPDAERAELLEHWNATAHPVEPGTLATRIAARAAATPDATAVIAPDGTLSYAQLAAKADELARVLAAAGPARTGSSPSPCPAPPG
;
A
#
# COMPACT_ATOMS: atom_id res chain seq x y z
N MET A 1 3.47 -0.15 15.97
CA MET A 1 2.95 -1.06 14.92
C MET A 1 2.22 -0.22 13.89
N ARG A 2 2.45 -0.45 12.59
CA ARG A 2 2.13 0.53 11.56
C ARG A 2 0.76 0.26 10.94
N SER A 3 -0.10 1.28 10.95
CA SER A 3 -1.22 1.40 10.02
C SER A 3 -0.71 1.34 8.57
N LEU A 4 -1.55 1.00 7.59
CA LEU A 4 -1.17 1.13 6.17
C LEU A 4 -0.75 2.56 5.82
N THR A 5 -1.26 3.57 6.55
CA THR A 5 -0.92 4.98 6.38
C THR A 5 0.14 5.47 7.36
N GLU A 6 0.64 4.61 8.24
CA GLU A 6 1.50 4.96 9.39
C GLU A 6 0.91 6.02 10.34
N GLN A 7 -0.39 6.30 10.21
CA GLN A 7 -1.13 7.28 11.02
C GLN A 7 -2.05 6.60 12.03
N GLN A 8 -2.51 7.38 13.02
CA GLN A 8 -3.47 6.93 14.03
C GLN A 8 -4.63 7.93 14.12
N ALA A 9 -5.84 7.41 14.27
CA ALA A 9 -7.05 8.18 14.53
C ALA A 9 -7.93 7.43 15.54
N ALA A 10 -8.83 8.17 16.19
CA ALA A 10 -9.89 7.57 16.99
C ALA A 10 -10.82 6.74 16.10
N ALA A 11 -11.46 5.73 16.70
CA ALA A 11 -12.44 4.88 16.03
C ALA A 11 -13.58 5.73 15.43
N ALA A 12 -13.86 5.55 14.15
CA ALA A 12 -14.98 6.23 13.51
C ALA A 12 -16.28 5.42 13.69
N PRO A 13 -17.44 6.07 13.96
CA PRO A 13 -18.73 5.40 14.09
C PRO A 13 -19.28 4.89 12.75
N ALA A 14 -18.80 5.46 11.63
CA ALA A 14 -19.09 5.01 10.28
C ALA A 14 -17.77 4.69 9.57
N ALA A 15 -17.73 3.55 8.87
CA ALA A 15 -16.57 3.12 8.11
C ALA A 15 -16.79 3.34 6.61
N LEU A 16 -15.73 3.70 5.90
CA LEU A 16 -15.69 3.52 4.45
C LEU A 16 -15.75 2.02 4.15
N ARG A 17 -16.43 1.64 3.06
CA ARG A 17 -16.55 0.24 2.65
C ARG A 17 -16.27 0.04 1.18
N HIS A 18 -15.64 -1.08 0.88
CA HIS A 18 -15.47 -1.57 -0.48
C HIS A 18 -15.56 -3.09 -0.47
N ARG A 19 -16.35 -3.66 -1.38
CA ARG A 19 -16.56 -5.11 -1.47
C ARG A 19 -16.00 -5.62 -2.78
N ILE A 20 -15.24 -6.70 -2.73
CA ILE A 20 -14.82 -7.48 -3.89
C ILE A 20 -15.34 -8.90 -3.73
N GLU A 21 -15.96 -9.41 -4.79
CA GLU A 21 -16.41 -10.79 -4.90
C GLU A 21 -15.50 -11.55 -5.86
N LEU A 22 -14.89 -12.62 -5.36
CA LEU A 22 -14.14 -13.57 -6.18
C LEU A 22 -15.09 -14.68 -6.63
N SER A 23 -15.23 -14.85 -7.94
CA SER A 23 -15.95 -15.98 -8.52
C SER A 23 -15.33 -17.31 -8.09
N ALA A 24 -16.08 -18.41 -8.28
CA ALA A 24 -15.59 -19.74 -7.93
C ALA A 24 -14.27 -20.10 -8.64
N ASP A 25 -14.12 -19.72 -9.92
CA ASP A 25 -12.91 -19.97 -10.70
C ASP A 25 -11.69 -19.21 -10.17
N ARG A 26 -11.89 -17.98 -9.68
CA ARG A 26 -10.83 -17.17 -9.04
C ARG A 26 -10.50 -17.65 -7.63
N THR A 27 -11.50 -18.19 -6.93
CA THR A 27 -11.35 -18.74 -5.58
C THR A 27 -10.65 -20.10 -5.58
N ALA A 28 -10.88 -20.94 -6.60
CA ALA A 28 -10.36 -22.30 -6.65
C ALA A 28 -8.83 -22.40 -6.52
N PRO A 29 -8.01 -21.56 -7.20
CA PRO A 29 -6.56 -21.53 -6.99
C PRO A 29 -6.15 -21.21 -5.55
N VAL A 30 -6.82 -20.25 -4.90
CA VAL A 30 -6.54 -19.87 -3.51
C VAL A 30 -6.78 -21.06 -2.57
N LEU A 31 -7.91 -21.75 -2.75
CA LEU A 31 -8.23 -22.95 -1.98
C LEU A 31 -7.26 -24.10 -2.27
N ALA A 32 -6.83 -24.27 -3.51
CA ALA A 32 -5.88 -25.30 -3.91
C ALA A 32 -4.50 -25.06 -3.30
N ALA A 33 -3.98 -23.82 -3.35
CA ALA A 33 -2.72 -23.44 -2.73
C ALA A 33 -2.73 -23.69 -1.22
N ALA A 34 -3.80 -23.27 -0.53
CA ALA A 34 -3.98 -23.54 0.89
C ALA A 34 -3.93 -25.06 1.20
N ARG A 35 -4.70 -25.87 0.46
CA ARG A 35 -4.73 -27.33 0.64
C ARG A 35 -3.36 -27.98 0.39
N ALA A 36 -2.65 -27.55 -0.66
CA ALA A 36 -1.32 -28.07 -0.98
C ALA A 36 -0.32 -27.82 0.16
N ALA A 37 -0.41 -26.66 0.80
CA ALA A 37 0.38 -26.32 1.99
C ALA A 37 -0.14 -26.95 3.30
N ARG A 38 -1.18 -27.79 3.25
CA ARG A 38 -1.92 -28.33 4.42
C ARG A 38 -2.44 -27.23 5.36
N ALA A 39 -2.83 -26.11 4.78
CA ALA A 39 -3.41 -24.96 5.45
C ALA A 39 -4.89 -24.79 5.06
N THR A 40 -5.59 -24.00 5.85
CA THR A 40 -6.98 -23.58 5.59
C THR A 40 -7.00 -22.29 4.76
N TRP A 41 -8.14 -22.00 4.14
CA TRP A 41 -8.34 -20.73 3.44
C TRP A 41 -8.25 -19.52 4.39
N ALA A 42 -8.60 -19.71 5.67
CA ALA A 42 -8.44 -18.70 6.71
C ALA A 42 -6.96 -18.39 6.95
N GLU A 43 -6.11 -19.40 7.02
CA GLU A 43 -4.65 -19.23 7.12
C GLU A 43 -4.08 -18.59 5.86
N ALA A 44 -4.61 -18.91 4.68
CA ALA A 44 -4.25 -18.24 3.43
C ALA A 44 -4.60 -16.74 3.43
N ALA A 45 -5.77 -16.37 3.97
CA ALA A 45 -6.13 -14.96 4.10
C ALA A 45 -5.18 -14.20 5.06
N HIS A 46 -4.78 -14.81 6.18
CA HIS A 46 -3.81 -14.21 7.11
C HIS A 46 -2.42 -14.05 6.46
N ALA A 47 -1.94 -15.10 5.79
CA ALA A 47 -0.68 -15.07 5.05
C ALA A 47 -0.69 -14.00 3.94
N ALA A 48 -1.77 -13.92 3.15
CA ALA A 48 -1.89 -12.93 2.09
C ALA A 48 -1.95 -11.50 2.63
N LEU A 49 -2.67 -11.26 3.74
CA LEU A 49 -2.70 -9.93 4.38
C LEU A 49 -1.32 -9.55 4.94
N ALA A 50 -0.59 -10.48 5.55
CA ALA A 50 0.78 -10.25 6.02
C ALA A 50 1.74 -9.94 4.86
N ALA A 51 1.67 -10.71 3.77
CA ALA A 51 2.44 -10.45 2.55
C ALA A 51 2.10 -9.07 1.96
N TYR A 52 0.83 -8.71 1.93
CA TYR A 52 0.37 -7.40 1.46
C TYR A 52 0.92 -6.27 2.32
N LEU A 53 0.86 -6.40 3.64
CA LEU A 53 1.43 -5.43 4.59
C LEU A 53 2.93 -5.24 4.37
N HIS A 54 3.67 -6.34 4.20
CA HIS A 54 5.08 -6.29 3.85
C HIS A 54 5.32 -5.54 2.54
N ARG A 55 4.56 -5.86 1.48
CA ARG A 55 4.76 -5.30 0.14
C ARG A 55 4.41 -3.82 0.04
N ILE A 56 3.46 -3.33 0.84
CA ILE A 56 3.04 -1.92 0.82
C ILE A 56 3.80 -1.04 1.82
N THR A 57 4.24 -1.58 2.97
CA THR A 57 4.92 -0.79 4.03
C THR A 57 6.42 -1.09 4.17
N GLY A 58 6.90 -2.19 3.60
CA GLY A 58 8.25 -2.70 3.82
C GLY A 58 8.47 -3.36 5.19
N THR A 59 7.45 -3.49 6.05
CA THR A 59 7.59 -4.14 7.37
C THR A 59 8.06 -5.58 7.24
N ARG A 60 9.00 -6.01 8.08
CA ARG A 60 9.41 -7.43 8.17
C ARG A 60 8.67 -8.22 9.23
N GLU A 61 7.96 -7.52 10.11
CA GLU A 61 7.14 -8.11 11.18
C GLU A 61 5.71 -7.61 10.97
N ALA A 62 4.90 -8.40 10.26
CA ALA A 62 3.51 -8.09 10.03
C ALA A 62 2.69 -8.58 11.23
N VAL A 63 1.90 -7.69 11.84
CA VAL A 63 1.06 -8.08 12.97
C VAL A 63 -0.37 -7.68 12.71
N VAL A 64 -1.22 -8.70 12.61
CA VAL A 64 -2.63 -8.59 12.23
C VAL A 64 -3.49 -8.90 13.44
N GLY A 65 -4.54 -8.12 13.67
CA GLY A 65 -5.51 -8.44 14.71
C GLY A 65 -6.45 -9.54 14.22
N MET A 66 -6.37 -10.71 14.85
CA MET A 66 -7.16 -11.87 14.49
C MET A 66 -8.40 -11.98 15.38
N HIS A 67 -9.57 -12.07 14.75
CA HIS A 67 -10.82 -12.35 15.47
C HIS A 67 -10.89 -13.82 15.88
N LEU A 68 -11.14 -14.05 17.17
CA LEU A 68 -11.35 -15.36 17.78
C LEU A 68 -12.74 -15.41 18.39
N MET A 69 -13.48 -16.49 18.13
CA MET A 69 -14.82 -16.65 18.71
C MET A 69 -14.81 -16.72 20.23
N ALA A 70 -13.70 -17.20 20.84
CA ALA A 70 -13.52 -17.39 22.28
C ALA A 70 -14.66 -18.19 22.96
N ARG A 71 -15.28 -19.10 22.19
CA ARG A 71 -16.36 -20.00 22.61
C ARG A 71 -15.83 -21.44 22.63
N THR A 72 -15.09 -21.78 23.69
CA THR A 72 -14.38 -23.06 23.81
C THR A 72 -15.17 -24.15 24.52
N ALA A 73 -16.10 -23.78 25.42
CA ALA A 73 -16.88 -24.74 26.19
C ALA A 73 -18.11 -25.25 25.40
N PRO A 74 -18.53 -26.51 25.61
CA PRO A 74 -19.72 -27.06 24.97
C PRO A 74 -20.97 -26.18 25.19
N GLY A 75 -21.81 -26.08 24.16
CA GLY A 75 -23.05 -25.31 24.22
C GLY A 75 -22.90 -23.78 24.13
N THR A 76 -21.69 -23.24 24.33
CA THR A 76 -21.46 -21.78 24.30
C THR A 76 -21.74 -21.16 22.94
N LEU A 77 -21.63 -21.90 21.83
CA LEU A 77 -21.99 -21.42 20.49
C LEU A 77 -23.46 -20.98 20.36
N ARG A 78 -24.35 -21.51 21.21
CA ARG A 78 -25.79 -21.21 21.18
C ARG A 78 -26.21 -20.10 22.14
N VAL A 79 -25.26 -19.53 22.90
CA VAL A 79 -25.54 -18.50 23.89
C VAL A 79 -25.36 -17.12 23.24
N PRO A 80 -26.43 -16.32 23.09
CA PRO A 80 -26.30 -14.94 22.63
C PRO A 80 -25.41 -14.13 23.58
N GLY A 81 -24.44 -13.39 23.05
CA GLY A 81 -23.55 -12.56 23.85
C GLY A 81 -22.25 -12.18 23.15
N MET A 82 -21.55 -11.18 23.69
CA MET A 82 -20.24 -10.75 23.21
C MET A 82 -19.15 -11.66 23.80
N ALA A 83 -18.66 -12.59 22.99
CA ALA A 83 -17.57 -13.50 23.36
C ALA A 83 -16.34 -13.34 22.47
N VAL A 84 -16.44 -12.58 21.37
CA VAL A 84 -15.33 -12.37 20.44
C VAL A 84 -14.17 -11.74 21.18
N ASN A 85 -12.98 -12.29 20.95
CA ASN A 85 -11.71 -11.74 21.41
C ASN A 85 -10.85 -11.42 20.19
N ILE A 86 -9.98 -10.42 20.29
CA ILE A 86 -9.05 -10.06 19.23
C ILE A 86 -7.64 -10.17 19.81
N LEU A 87 -6.82 -11.02 19.20
CA LEU A 87 -5.42 -11.21 19.59
C LEU A 87 -4.48 -10.87 18.42
N PRO A 88 -3.28 -10.34 18.70
CA PRO A 88 -2.29 -10.11 17.68
C PRO A 88 -1.77 -11.45 17.14
N LEU A 89 -1.76 -11.57 15.82
CA LEU A 89 -1.08 -12.62 15.10
C LEU A 89 0.20 -12.04 14.49
N HIS A 90 1.35 -12.46 15.02
CA HIS A 90 2.66 -12.00 14.58
C HIS A 90 3.20 -12.91 13.46
N LEU A 91 3.47 -12.34 12.29
CA LEU A 91 3.98 -13.03 11.11
C LEU A 91 5.22 -12.32 10.57
N PRO A 92 6.43 -12.88 10.82
CA PRO A 92 7.62 -12.46 10.10
C PRO A 92 7.43 -12.66 8.59
N VAL A 93 7.88 -11.70 7.78
CA VAL A 93 7.82 -11.75 6.31
C VAL A 93 9.12 -11.19 5.70
N ALA A 94 9.72 -11.95 4.79
CA ALA A 94 10.87 -11.52 4.01
C ALA A 94 10.54 -11.47 2.50
N PRO A 95 11.21 -10.60 1.71
CA PRO A 95 11.01 -10.54 0.26
C PRO A 95 11.31 -11.88 -0.46
N ALA A 96 12.21 -12.68 0.11
CA ALA A 96 12.60 -13.98 -0.44
C ALA A 96 11.69 -15.14 0.03
N ASP A 97 10.76 -14.90 0.96
CA ASP A 97 9.80 -15.94 1.34
C ASP A 97 8.94 -16.30 0.12
N SER A 98 8.46 -17.54 0.07
CA SER A 98 7.40 -17.96 -0.85
C SER A 98 6.05 -17.96 -0.13
N PHE A 99 4.95 -17.98 -0.88
CA PHE A 99 3.62 -18.07 -0.28
C PHE A 99 3.45 -19.38 0.50
N ASP A 100 3.99 -20.49 0.00
CA ASP A 100 3.99 -21.78 0.69
C ASP A 100 4.67 -21.73 2.07
N ALA A 101 5.79 -21.01 2.17
CA ALA A 101 6.51 -20.83 3.43
C ALA A 101 5.68 -19.98 4.40
N LEU A 102 5.07 -18.90 3.90
CA LEU A 102 4.25 -18.01 4.70
C LEU A 102 2.94 -18.69 5.17
N LEU A 103 2.33 -19.54 4.34
CA LEU A 103 1.17 -20.37 4.71
C LEU A 103 1.48 -21.30 5.87
N ARG A 104 2.61 -22.01 5.81
CA ARG A 104 3.02 -22.90 6.91
C ARG A 104 3.29 -22.13 8.20
N ARG A 105 3.90 -20.95 8.10
CA ARG A 105 4.15 -20.05 9.24
C ARG A 105 2.83 -19.56 9.84
N ALA A 106 1.92 -19.06 9.01
CA ALA A 106 0.58 -18.65 9.45
C ALA A 106 -0.18 -19.79 10.13
N ALA A 107 -0.17 -20.99 9.54
CA ALA A 107 -0.84 -22.15 10.14
C ALA A 107 -0.25 -22.51 11.52
N ALA A 108 1.07 -22.40 11.72
CA ALA A 108 1.71 -22.60 13.01
C ALA A 108 1.30 -21.53 14.03
N GLU A 109 1.49 -20.26 13.69
CA GLU A 109 1.17 -19.14 14.58
C GLU A 109 -0.32 -19.09 14.96
N LEU A 110 -1.22 -19.35 14.02
CA LEU A 110 -2.65 -19.42 14.32
C LEU A 110 -2.99 -20.57 15.28
N ARG A 111 -2.29 -21.71 15.21
CA ARG A 111 -2.51 -22.81 16.17
C ARG A 111 -2.08 -22.39 17.57
N ASP A 112 -0.94 -21.72 17.69
CA ASP A 112 -0.39 -21.30 18.96
C ASP A 112 -1.26 -20.20 19.60
N VAL A 113 -1.62 -19.16 18.84
CA VAL A 113 -2.52 -18.09 19.34
C VAL A 113 -3.89 -18.64 19.75
N ARG A 114 -4.41 -19.66 19.05
CA ARG A 114 -5.69 -20.31 19.42
C ARG A 114 -5.65 -20.98 20.79
N ALA A 115 -4.51 -21.47 21.25
CA ALA A 115 -4.36 -22.00 22.62
C ALA A 115 -4.57 -20.92 23.69
N HIS A 116 -4.33 -19.66 23.34
CA HIS A 116 -4.43 -18.50 24.22
C HIS A 116 -5.69 -17.65 23.99
N GLN A 117 -6.67 -18.13 23.21
CA GLN A 117 -7.82 -17.35 22.75
C GLN A 117 -8.70 -16.74 23.86
N LEU A 118 -8.58 -17.20 25.11
CA LEU A 118 -9.31 -16.67 26.27
C LEU A 118 -8.56 -15.56 27.03
N HIS A 119 -7.28 -15.35 26.74
CA HIS A 119 -6.50 -14.27 27.35
C HIS A 119 -6.99 -12.92 26.80
N ARG A 120 -7.29 -11.97 27.68
CA ARG A 120 -7.96 -10.73 27.28
C ARG A 120 -6.97 -9.77 26.62
N GLY A 121 -7.37 -9.13 25.52
CA GLY A 121 -6.53 -8.12 24.86
C GLY A 121 -6.16 -6.96 25.79
N GLU A 122 -7.04 -6.60 26.72
CA GLU A 122 -6.80 -5.58 27.75
C GLU A 122 -5.72 -5.99 28.77
N GLU A 123 -5.66 -7.28 29.12
CA GLU A 123 -4.61 -7.84 29.97
C GLU A 123 -3.27 -7.81 29.23
N LEU A 124 -3.26 -8.21 27.96
CA LEU A 124 -2.07 -8.16 27.12
C LEU A 124 -1.52 -6.73 27.00
N ARG A 125 -2.38 -5.71 26.83
CA ARG A 125 -1.96 -4.31 26.84
C ARG A 125 -1.29 -3.91 28.15
N ARG A 126 -1.81 -4.39 29.29
CA ARG A 126 -1.26 -4.12 30.62
C ARG A 126 0.11 -4.76 30.79
N GLU A 127 0.25 -6.02 30.41
CA GLU A 127 1.51 -6.76 30.51
C GLU A 127 2.61 -6.18 29.62
N LEU A 128 2.24 -5.63 28.46
CA LEU A 128 3.16 -4.95 27.55
C LEU A 128 3.44 -3.48 27.94
N GLY A 129 2.86 -2.97 29.03
CA GLY A 129 3.06 -1.58 29.47
C GLY A 129 2.40 -0.53 28.56
N LEU A 130 1.41 -0.93 27.74
CA LEU A 130 0.73 -0.08 26.75
C LEU A 130 -0.56 0.57 27.29
N VAL A 131 -0.70 0.62 28.62
CA VAL A 131 -1.87 1.20 29.29
C VAL A 131 -1.74 2.72 29.30
N GLY A 132 -2.77 3.42 28.83
CA GLY A 132 -2.79 4.88 28.75
C GLY A 132 -2.06 5.49 27.55
N GLY A 133 -1.42 4.66 26.72
CA GLY A 133 -0.88 5.08 25.41
C GLY A 133 -1.83 4.79 24.26
N ASP A 134 -1.67 5.55 23.16
CA ASP A 134 -2.42 5.35 21.90
C ASP A 134 -1.81 4.24 21.01
N GLU A 135 -0.79 3.55 21.50
CA GLU A 135 -0.14 2.46 20.81
C GLU A 135 -1.08 1.27 20.60
N ARG A 136 -1.17 0.82 19.35
CA ARG A 136 -2.02 -0.31 18.95
C ARG A 136 -1.26 -1.63 19.08
N LEU A 137 -1.96 -2.65 19.57
CA LEU A 137 -1.44 -4.03 19.69
C LEU A 137 -1.28 -4.75 18.34
N TYR A 138 -1.90 -4.25 17.28
CA TYR A 138 -1.90 -4.85 15.96
C TYR A 138 -2.19 -3.76 14.92
N GLY A 139 -1.84 -4.05 13.67
CA GLY A 139 -2.21 -3.23 12.51
C GLY A 139 -3.64 -3.58 12.03
N PRO A 140 -3.82 -3.91 10.74
CA PRO A 140 -5.11 -4.32 10.21
C PRO A 140 -5.80 -5.45 10.97
N LEU A 141 -7.12 -5.39 10.99
CA LEU A 141 -7.97 -6.47 11.49
C LEU A 141 -8.31 -7.46 10.37
N LEU A 142 -8.24 -8.75 10.66
CA LEU A 142 -8.78 -9.81 9.80
C LEU A 142 -9.90 -10.55 10.53
N ASN A 143 -11.08 -10.57 9.91
CA ASN A 143 -12.24 -11.30 10.41
C ASN A 143 -12.63 -12.39 9.42
N ILE A 144 -12.47 -13.64 9.84
CA ILE A 144 -12.86 -14.81 9.06
C ILE A 144 -14.29 -15.18 9.44
N LYS A 145 -15.21 -15.10 8.48
CA LYS A 145 -16.63 -15.44 8.64
C LYS A 145 -16.90 -16.78 7.94
N PRO A 146 -16.73 -17.93 8.63
CA PRO A 146 -16.88 -19.24 8.03
C PRO A 146 -18.35 -19.69 7.90
N PHE A 147 -19.31 -18.90 8.37
CA PHE A 147 -20.72 -19.27 8.45
C PHE A 147 -21.51 -18.67 7.32
N ASP A 148 -22.42 -19.48 6.79
CA ASP A 148 -23.54 -18.99 6.02
C ASP A 148 -24.54 -18.33 6.98
N LEU A 149 -24.93 -17.09 6.70
CA LEU A 149 -25.86 -16.32 7.52
C LEU A 149 -27.26 -16.30 6.92
N ASP A 150 -27.55 -17.23 6.00
CA ASP A 150 -28.90 -17.45 5.51
C ASP A 150 -29.81 -17.83 6.69
N LEU A 151 -30.86 -17.02 6.84
CA LEU A 151 -31.86 -17.19 7.88
C LEU A 151 -33.04 -17.91 7.28
N ASP A 152 -33.51 -18.97 7.92
CA ASP A 152 -34.78 -19.59 7.56
C ASP A 152 -35.85 -19.21 8.58
N PHE A 153 -36.87 -18.50 8.12
CA PHE A 153 -38.03 -18.14 8.91
C PHE A 153 -39.22 -19.02 8.52
N ALA A 154 -39.18 -20.28 8.97
CA ALA A 154 -40.21 -21.29 8.73
C ALA A 154 -40.53 -21.51 7.23
N GLY A 155 -39.48 -21.73 6.41
CA GLY A 155 -39.57 -21.90 4.96
C GLY A 155 -39.48 -20.60 4.16
N SER A 156 -39.35 -19.46 4.83
CA SER A 156 -39.09 -18.17 4.20
C SER A 156 -37.61 -17.85 4.27
N ALA A 157 -36.94 -17.89 3.11
CA ALA A 157 -35.53 -17.53 3.01
C ALA A 157 -35.32 -16.05 3.34
N GLY A 158 -34.46 -15.77 4.31
CA GLY A 158 -33.98 -14.46 4.71
C GLY A 158 -32.49 -14.34 4.45
N HIS A 159 -32.06 -13.17 4.01
CA HIS A 159 -30.65 -12.85 3.79
C HIS A 159 -30.18 -11.83 4.81
N THR A 160 -28.98 -12.03 5.36
CA THR A 160 -28.39 -11.11 6.33
C THR A 160 -27.59 -10.04 5.61
N VAL A 161 -27.98 -8.77 5.76
CA VAL A 161 -27.18 -7.62 5.30
C VAL A 161 -26.48 -7.00 6.50
N ASN A 162 -25.15 -7.08 6.56
CA ASN A 162 -24.39 -6.38 7.58
C ASN A 162 -24.35 -4.88 7.27
N LEU A 163 -25.04 -4.08 8.09
CA LEU A 163 -25.05 -2.62 7.98
C LEU A 163 -23.88 -1.96 8.72
N ALA A 164 -23.35 -2.61 9.77
CA ALA A 164 -22.19 -2.17 10.52
C ALA A 164 -21.46 -3.34 11.19
N SER A 165 -20.14 -3.39 11.04
CA SER A 165 -19.25 -4.31 11.76
C SER A 165 -18.77 -3.74 13.10
N GLY A 166 -19.08 -2.47 13.38
CA GLY A 166 -18.62 -1.72 14.55
C GLY A 166 -17.69 -0.57 14.17
N PRO A 167 -17.08 0.08 15.17
CA PRO A 167 -16.07 1.11 14.93
C PRO A 167 -14.85 0.53 14.23
N VAL A 168 -14.30 1.28 13.27
CA VAL A 168 -13.06 0.90 12.56
C VAL A 168 -11.97 1.90 12.94
N ASP A 169 -10.92 1.41 13.58
CA ASP A 169 -9.79 2.23 14.01
C ASP A 169 -8.83 2.55 12.85
N ASP A 170 -8.75 1.66 11.87
CA ASP A 170 -7.76 1.70 10.80
C ASP A 170 -8.31 1.09 9.51
N PHE A 171 -7.95 -0.16 9.25
CA PHE A 171 -8.29 -0.95 8.09
C PHE A 171 -8.69 -2.34 8.60
N SER A 172 -9.77 -2.88 8.06
CA SER A 172 -10.22 -4.23 8.36
C SER A 172 -10.60 -4.96 7.09
N LEU A 173 -10.28 -6.25 7.05
CA LEU A 173 -10.70 -7.17 6.02
C LEU A 173 -11.57 -8.25 6.66
N SER A 174 -12.81 -8.35 6.22
CA SER A 174 -13.68 -9.48 6.50
C SER A 174 -13.71 -10.42 5.30
N VAL A 175 -13.44 -11.70 5.50
CA VAL A 175 -13.47 -12.71 4.45
C VAL A 175 -14.54 -13.73 4.77
N ALA A 176 -15.51 -13.91 3.87
CA ALA A 176 -16.51 -14.96 3.94
C ALA A 176 -16.40 -15.87 2.72
N LYS A 177 -16.68 -17.16 2.92
CA LYS A 177 -16.76 -18.14 1.83
C LYS A 177 -18.21 -18.60 1.69
N THR A 178 -18.77 -18.42 0.51
CA THR A 178 -20.15 -18.82 0.20
C THR A 178 -20.26 -20.32 -0.07
N PRO A 179 -21.47 -20.90 -0.04
CA PRO A 179 -21.70 -22.30 -0.41
C PRO A 179 -21.26 -22.65 -1.83
N ASP A 180 -21.42 -21.72 -2.77
CA ASP A 180 -21.02 -21.87 -4.18
C ASP A 180 -19.55 -21.54 -4.45
N HIS A 181 -18.72 -21.65 -3.41
CA HIS A 181 -17.25 -21.51 -3.48
C HIS A 181 -16.75 -20.15 -3.96
N ARG A 182 -17.51 -19.07 -3.76
CA ARG A 182 -17.04 -17.69 -3.91
C ARG A 182 -16.40 -17.20 -2.62
N LEU A 183 -15.49 -16.22 -2.73
CA LEU A 183 -14.99 -15.47 -1.59
C LEU A 183 -15.52 -14.04 -1.65
N LEU A 184 -16.14 -13.61 -0.55
CA LEU A 184 -16.55 -12.23 -0.32
C LEU A 184 -15.49 -11.55 0.52
N LEU A 185 -14.87 -10.50 -0.03
CA LEU A 185 -13.86 -9.68 0.61
C LEU A 185 -14.47 -8.31 0.92
N ASP A 186 -14.81 -8.11 2.18
CA ASP A 186 -15.37 -6.87 2.71
C ASP A 186 -14.25 -6.05 3.35
N PHE A 187 -13.87 -4.96 2.71
CA PHE A 187 -12.88 -4.02 3.21
C PHE A 187 -13.58 -2.86 3.90
N GLU A 188 -13.17 -2.57 5.12
CA GLU A 188 -13.62 -1.37 5.84
C GLU A 188 -12.44 -0.53 6.31
N ALA A 189 -12.58 0.79 6.28
CA ALA A 189 -11.52 1.70 6.71
C ALA A 189 -12.05 2.93 7.44
N ASN A 190 -11.21 3.51 8.29
CA ASN A 190 -11.49 4.73 9.02
C ASN A 190 -11.48 5.94 8.06
N PRO A 191 -12.61 6.66 7.88
CA PRO A 191 -12.68 7.82 6.98
C PRO A 191 -11.78 8.98 7.40
N ALA A 192 -11.27 9.01 8.64
CA ALA A 192 -10.28 9.99 9.07
C ALA A 192 -8.86 9.69 8.55
N LEU A 193 -8.61 8.46 8.11
CA LEU A 193 -7.30 7.98 7.64
C LEU A 193 -7.26 7.66 6.15
N TYR A 194 -8.41 7.33 5.55
CA TYR A 194 -8.50 6.90 4.16
C TYR A 194 -9.65 7.62 3.46
N THR A 195 -9.47 7.83 2.16
CA THR A 195 -10.55 8.16 1.22
C THR A 195 -11.15 6.90 0.61
N ALA A 196 -12.34 7.00 0.02
CA ALA A 196 -12.99 5.88 -0.66
C ALA A 196 -12.14 5.33 -1.83
N ALA A 197 -11.44 6.22 -2.55
CA ALA A 197 -10.54 5.84 -3.64
C ALA A 197 -9.30 5.09 -3.12
N GLU A 198 -8.73 5.49 -1.98
CA GLU A 198 -7.61 4.77 -1.36
C GLU A 198 -8.02 3.39 -0.87
N LEU A 199 -9.20 3.27 -0.25
CA LEU A 199 -9.74 1.97 0.16
C LEU A 199 -9.94 1.04 -1.03
N ALA A 200 -10.52 1.54 -2.13
CA ALA A 200 -10.70 0.76 -3.36
C ALA A 200 -9.36 0.27 -3.93
N ARG A 201 -8.35 1.15 -4.02
CA ARG A 201 -7.00 0.75 -4.47
C ARG A 201 -6.37 -0.31 -3.55
N HIS A 202 -6.49 -0.17 -2.23
CA HIS A 202 -5.99 -1.19 -1.31
C HIS A 202 -6.72 -2.52 -1.45
N ALA A 203 -8.04 -2.50 -1.68
CA ALA A 203 -8.84 -3.69 -1.93
C ALA A 203 -8.42 -4.39 -3.22
N GLU A 204 -8.23 -3.64 -4.31
CA GLU A 204 -7.78 -4.17 -5.61
C GLU A 204 -6.37 -4.76 -5.53
N ARG A 205 -5.40 -4.03 -4.96
CA ARG A 205 -4.01 -4.49 -4.81
C ARG A 205 -3.91 -5.74 -3.94
N SER A 206 -4.59 -5.75 -2.79
CA SER A 206 -4.56 -6.91 -1.88
C SER A 206 -5.21 -8.14 -2.51
N THR A 207 -6.30 -7.96 -3.26
CA THR A 207 -6.97 -9.04 -3.99
C THR A 207 -6.10 -9.57 -5.14
N ALA A 208 -5.53 -8.68 -5.96
CA ALA A 208 -4.64 -9.08 -7.04
C ALA A 208 -3.40 -9.82 -6.52
N LEU A 209 -2.84 -9.38 -5.38
CA LEU A 209 -1.73 -10.07 -4.74
C LEU A 209 -2.14 -11.46 -4.26
N LEU A 210 -3.31 -11.63 -3.62
CA LEU A 210 -3.83 -12.93 -3.21
C LEU A 210 -3.92 -13.90 -4.39
N GLU A 211 -4.42 -13.44 -5.54
CA GLU A 211 -4.54 -14.27 -6.75
C GLU A 211 -3.17 -14.64 -7.33
N ARG A 212 -2.22 -13.69 -7.38
CA ARG A 212 -0.85 -13.92 -7.84
C ARG A 212 -0.10 -14.90 -6.92
N LEU A 213 -0.27 -14.75 -5.61
CA LEU A 213 0.28 -15.67 -4.60
C LEU A 213 -0.26 -17.09 -4.79
N ALA A 214 -1.56 -17.23 -5.06
CA ALA A 214 -2.18 -18.53 -5.29
C ALA A 214 -1.77 -19.17 -6.63
N ALA A 215 -1.53 -18.35 -7.66
CA ALA A 215 -1.10 -18.82 -8.98
C ALA A 215 0.37 -19.27 -9.01
N ALA A 216 1.23 -18.65 -8.20
CA ALA A 216 2.67 -18.93 -8.15
C ALA A 216 3.17 -19.08 -6.69
N PRO A 217 2.71 -20.10 -5.94
CA PRO A 217 2.94 -20.18 -4.49
C PRO A 217 4.41 -20.41 -4.08
N ALA A 218 5.25 -20.89 -5.02
CA ALA A 218 6.67 -21.09 -4.83
C ALA A 218 7.52 -19.86 -5.20
N ALA A 219 6.95 -18.86 -5.87
CA ALA A 219 7.69 -17.67 -6.30
C ALA A 219 8.06 -16.78 -5.08
N PRO A 220 9.21 -16.08 -5.12
CA PRO A 220 9.57 -15.12 -4.09
C PRO A 220 8.55 -13.98 -4.02
N LEU A 221 8.14 -13.63 -2.79
CA LEU A 221 7.19 -12.56 -2.54
C LEU A 221 7.60 -11.24 -3.18
N GLY A 222 8.90 -10.91 -3.21
CA GLY A 222 9.42 -9.66 -3.76
C GLY A 222 9.35 -9.55 -5.29
N GLU A 223 9.24 -10.67 -6.00
CA GLU A 223 9.18 -10.70 -7.47
C GLU A 223 7.76 -10.59 -8.01
N LEU A 224 6.75 -10.85 -7.18
CA LEU A 224 5.36 -10.74 -7.60
C LEU A 224 4.99 -9.28 -7.85
N GLU A 225 4.31 -8.98 -8.95
CA GLU A 225 3.78 -7.64 -9.18
C GLU A 225 2.73 -7.33 -8.10
N LEU A 226 2.75 -6.11 -7.52
CA LEU A 226 1.78 -5.67 -6.52
C LEU A 226 0.64 -4.90 -7.16
N LEU A 227 0.95 -4.10 -8.18
CA LEU A 227 -0.01 -3.19 -8.79
C LEU A 227 -0.90 -3.96 -9.77
N PRO A 228 -2.22 -3.71 -9.77
CA PRO A 228 -3.07 -4.07 -10.90
C PRO A 228 -2.57 -3.41 -12.19
N ASP A 229 -2.80 -4.05 -13.34
CA ASP A 229 -2.25 -3.59 -14.63
C ASP A 229 -2.73 -2.17 -14.98
N ALA A 230 -3.98 -1.84 -14.69
CA ALA A 230 -4.55 -0.52 -14.93
C ALA A 230 -3.84 0.57 -14.11
N GLU A 231 -3.59 0.32 -12.82
CA GLU A 231 -2.87 1.23 -11.94
C GLU A 231 -1.39 1.38 -12.37
N ARG A 232 -0.76 0.27 -12.78
CA ARG A 232 0.60 0.30 -13.29
C ARG A 232 0.71 1.14 -14.57
N ALA A 233 -0.23 1.01 -15.50
CA ALA A 233 -0.28 1.82 -16.71
C ALA A 233 -0.49 3.30 -16.40
N GLU A 234 -1.39 3.63 -15.45
CA GLU A 234 -1.59 5.01 -15.02
C GLU A 234 -0.29 5.64 -14.48
N LEU A 235 0.40 4.93 -13.58
CA LEU A 235 1.63 5.42 -12.96
C LEU A 235 2.82 5.50 -13.92
N LEU A 236 2.98 4.51 -14.79
CA LEU A 236 4.16 4.42 -15.66
C LEU A 236 3.99 5.14 -16.98
N GLU A 237 2.78 5.19 -17.52
CA GLU A 237 2.52 5.74 -18.85
C GLU A 237 1.83 7.10 -18.74
N HIS A 238 0.70 7.19 -18.03
CA HIS A 238 -0.13 8.39 -18.03
C HIS A 238 0.54 9.55 -17.29
N TRP A 239 1.00 9.32 -16.06
CA TRP A 239 1.66 10.37 -15.26
C TRP A 239 3.02 10.78 -15.84
N ASN A 240 3.68 9.86 -16.56
CA ASN A 240 4.98 10.12 -17.19
C ASN A 240 4.89 10.52 -18.66
N ALA A 241 3.70 10.80 -19.20
CA ALA A 241 3.47 11.26 -20.57
C ALA A 241 3.96 12.70 -20.79
N THR A 242 5.23 12.95 -20.48
CA THR A 242 5.92 14.24 -20.55
C THR A 242 6.68 14.43 -21.86
N ALA A 243 6.69 13.39 -22.71
CA ALA A 243 7.34 13.42 -24.02
C ALA A 243 6.68 14.47 -24.90
N HIS A 244 7.47 15.47 -25.30
CA HIS A 244 7.09 16.47 -26.28
C HIS A 244 8.30 16.81 -27.16
N PRO A 245 8.08 17.19 -28.42
CA PRO A 245 9.18 17.62 -29.28
C PRO A 245 9.90 18.82 -28.67
N VAL A 246 11.21 18.70 -28.51
CA VAL A 246 12.08 19.81 -28.13
C VAL A 246 13.02 20.08 -29.29
N GLU A 247 12.98 21.30 -29.81
CA GLU A 247 13.85 21.71 -30.90
C GLU A 247 15.33 21.47 -30.53
N PRO A 248 16.10 20.76 -31.38
CA PRO A 248 17.50 20.47 -31.11
C PRO A 248 18.33 21.76 -31.02
N GLY A 249 19.27 21.79 -30.09
CA GLY A 249 20.15 22.93 -29.88
C GLY A 249 20.49 23.13 -28.42
N THR A 250 21.36 24.11 -28.16
CA THR A 250 21.73 24.52 -26.80
C THR A 250 21.05 25.84 -26.47
N LEU A 251 21.04 26.19 -25.18
CA LEU A 251 20.63 27.54 -24.77
C LEU A 251 21.47 28.60 -25.49
N ALA A 252 22.77 28.35 -25.67
CA ALA A 252 23.68 29.25 -26.38
C ALA A 252 23.27 29.45 -27.85
N THR A 253 22.96 28.38 -28.59
CA THR A 253 22.51 28.52 -29.99
C THR A 253 21.18 29.26 -30.09
N ARG A 254 20.29 29.10 -29.12
CA ARG A 254 19.00 29.83 -29.05
C ARG A 254 19.21 31.32 -28.74
N ILE A 255 20.13 31.67 -27.84
CA ILE A 255 20.50 33.07 -27.55
C ILE A 255 21.15 33.71 -28.78
N ALA A 256 22.05 33.01 -29.47
CA ALA A 256 22.67 33.51 -30.70
C ALA A 256 21.65 33.76 -31.81
N ALA A 257 20.71 32.83 -32.02
CA ALA A 257 19.61 33.01 -32.97
C ALA A 257 18.75 34.25 -32.62
N ARG A 258 18.50 34.49 -31.33
CA ARG A 258 17.76 35.67 -30.88
C ARG A 258 18.54 36.98 -31.06
N ALA A 259 19.85 36.96 -30.84
CA ALA A 259 20.73 38.11 -31.10
C ALA A 259 20.81 38.47 -32.59
N ALA A 260 20.75 37.48 -33.47
CA ALA A 260 20.67 37.72 -34.92
C ALA A 260 19.30 38.29 -35.35
N ALA A 261 18.21 37.78 -34.78
CA ALA A 261 16.85 38.18 -35.17
C ALA A 261 16.41 39.53 -34.60
N THR A 262 16.78 39.85 -33.35
CA THR A 262 16.35 41.06 -32.63
C THR A 262 17.51 41.66 -31.84
N PRO A 263 18.52 42.26 -32.51
CA PRO A 263 19.79 42.64 -31.89
C PRO A 263 19.64 43.74 -30.81
N ASP A 264 18.75 44.70 -31.03
CA ASP A 264 18.56 45.86 -30.14
C ASP A 264 17.58 45.59 -29.00
N ALA A 265 16.93 44.42 -28.99
CA ALA A 265 16.02 44.06 -27.90
C ALA A 265 16.80 43.85 -26.60
N THR A 266 16.25 44.33 -25.49
CA THR A 266 16.80 44.11 -24.15
C THR A 266 16.88 42.61 -23.83
N ALA A 267 18.07 42.15 -23.43
CA ALA A 267 18.33 40.78 -23.03
C ALA A 267 18.54 40.64 -21.51
N VAL A 268 19.25 41.58 -20.88
CA VAL A 268 19.56 41.58 -19.45
C VAL A 268 19.34 42.97 -18.87
N ILE A 269 18.72 43.03 -17.70
CA ILE A 269 18.59 44.24 -16.89
C ILE A 269 19.28 43.96 -15.57
N ALA A 270 20.28 44.77 -15.23
CA ALA A 270 21.04 44.70 -13.99
C ALA A 270 21.19 46.11 -13.39
N PRO A 271 21.55 46.23 -12.10
CA PRO A 271 21.71 47.55 -11.45
C PRO A 271 22.73 48.46 -12.13
N ASP A 272 23.76 47.88 -12.75
CA ASP A 272 24.84 48.56 -13.46
C ASP A 272 24.52 48.86 -14.94
N GLY A 273 23.35 48.43 -15.43
CA GLY A 273 22.84 48.81 -16.73
C GLY A 273 22.02 47.73 -17.44
N THR A 274 21.66 48.06 -18.68
CA THR A 274 20.87 47.19 -19.56
C THR A 274 21.73 46.73 -20.72
N LEU A 275 21.67 45.43 -21.06
CA LEU A 275 22.33 44.86 -22.23
C LEU A 275 21.29 44.43 -23.27
N SER A 276 21.51 44.79 -24.53
CA SER A 276 20.79 44.21 -25.66
C SER A 276 21.29 42.79 -25.97
N TYR A 277 20.54 42.02 -26.76
CA TYR A 277 20.97 40.70 -27.20
C TYR A 277 22.29 40.73 -27.98
N ALA A 278 22.52 41.77 -28.81
CA ALA A 278 23.79 41.94 -29.51
C ALA A 278 24.97 42.18 -28.55
N GLN A 279 24.76 43.02 -27.51
CA GLN A 279 25.79 43.30 -26.51
C GLN A 279 26.09 42.07 -25.63
N LEU A 280 25.05 41.29 -25.29
CA LEU A 280 25.21 40.03 -24.55
C LEU A 280 26.02 39.02 -25.36
N ALA A 281 25.71 38.84 -26.65
CA ALA A 281 26.44 37.93 -27.54
C ALA A 281 27.91 38.32 -27.68
N ALA A 282 28.20 39.61 -27.91
CA ALA A 282 29.57 40.10 -28.03
C ALA A 282 30.41 39.87 -26.76
N LYS A 283 29.83 40.12 -25.57
CA LYS A 283 30.49 39.86 -24.28
C LYS A 283 30.70 38.36 -24.05
N ALA A 284 29.73 37.52 -24.41
CA ALA A 284 29.86 36.07 -24.31
C ALA A 284 30.97 35.53 -25.24
N ASP A 285 31.08 36.04 -26.47
CA ASP A 285 32.12 35.65 -27.43
C ASP A 285 33.52 36.10 -27.01
N GLU A 286 33.64 37.27 -26.37
CA GLU A 286 34.88 37.73 -25.75
C GLU A 286 35.32 36.78 -24.63
N LEU A 287 34.42 36.47 -23.69
CA LEU A 287 34.71 35.55 -22.60
C LEU A 287 35.02 34.14 -23.12
N ALA A 288 34.30 33.64 -24.12
CA ALA A 288 34.54 32.34 -24.72
C ALA A 288 35.95 32.24 -25.33
N ARG A 289 36.44 33.31 -25.98
CA ARG A 289 37.82 33.36 -26.50
C ARG A 289 38.86 33.33 -25.38
N VAL A 290 38.63 34.06 -24.29
CA VAL A 290 39.52 34.04 -23.12
C VAL A 290 39.58 32.64 -22.50
N LEU A 291 38.42 31.99 -22.32
CA LEU A 291 38.33 30.64 -21.77
C LEU A 291 38.97 29.59 -22.70
N ALA A 292 38.78 29.71 -24.01
CA ALA A 292 39.40 28.83 -24.99
C ALA A 292 40.94 28.95 -24.96
N ALA A 293 41.46 30.18 -24.82
CA ALA A 293 42.90 30.45 -24.70
C ALA A 293 43.50 29.93 -23.38
N ALA A 294 42.72 29.88 -22.30
CA ALA A 294 43.12 29.32 -21.01
C ALA A 294 43.13 27.77 -20.97
N GLY A 295 42.68 27.11 -22.04
CA GLY A 295 42.64 25.66 -22.20
C GLY A 295 41.29 25.04 -21.80
N PRO A 296 40.89 23.91 -22.41
CA PRO A 296 39.59 23.32 -22.16
C PRO A 296 39.50 22.76 -20.74
N ALA A 297 38.60 23.34 -19.94
CA ALA A 297 37.85 22.58 -18.95
C ALA A 297 37.30 21.32 -19.65
N ARG A 298 37.83 20.13 -19.33
CA ARG A 298 37.28 18.85 -19.84
C ARG A 298 35.78 18.88 -19.65
N THR A 299 34.99 18.38 -20.59
CA THR A 299 33.54 18.22 -20.44
C THR A 299 33.25 17.53 -19.09
N GLY A 300 32.85 18.31 -18.07
CA GLY A 300 32.70 17.87 -16.68
C GLY A 300 33.51 18.61 -15.60
N SER A 301 34.48 19.48 -15.92
CA SER A 301 35.13 20.31 -14.90
C SER A 301 34.33 21.58 -14.65
N SER A 302 33.82 21.73 -13.43
CA SER A 302 33.07 22.91 -12.97
C SER A 302 34.01 24.12 -12.89
N PRO A 303 33.85 25.16 -13.72
CA PRO A 303 34.50 26.43 -13.47
C PRO A 303 33.85 27.05 -12.23
N SER A 304 34.62 27.35 -11.19
CA SER A 304 34.11 27.96 -9.96
C SER A 304 33.46 29.32 -10.27
N PRO A 305 32.16 29.52 -9.96
CA PRO A 305 31.54 30.82 -10.13
C PRO A 305 31.74 31.66 -8.85
N CYS A 306 32.58 32.70 -8.92
CA CYS A 306 32.50 33.87 -8.02
C CYS A 306 33.32 35.05 -8.56
N PRO A 307 32.92 36.32 -8.30
CA PRO A 307 32.03 36.75 -7.23
C PRO A 307 30.70 37.40 -7.67
N ALA A 308 29.81 37.51 -6.68
CA ALA A 308 28.45 38.05 -6.70
C ALA A 308 28.33 39.51 -7.20
N PRO A 309 27.13 39.94 -7.65
CA PRO A 309 26.87 41.35 -7.93
C PRO A 309 26.97 42.17 -6.63
N PRO A 310 27.65 43.33 -6.63
CA PRO A 310 27.53 44.28 -5.53
C PRO A 310 26.09 44.83 -5.51
N GLY A 311 25.52 44.92 -4.30
CA GLY A 311 24.14 45.34 -4.06
C GLY A 311 23.86 46.81 -4.36
#